data_AF-A0A9Q1CAT9-F1
#
_entry.id   AF-A0A9Q1CAT9-F1
#
_cell.length_a   1.000
_cell.length_b   1.000
_cell.length_c   1.000
_cell.angle_alpha   90.00
_cell.angle_beta   90.00
_cell.angle_gamma   90.00
#
_symmetry.space_group_name_H-M   'P 1'
#
loop_
_entity.id
_entity.type
_entity.pdbx_description
1 polymer ?
#
loop_
_entity_poly.entity_id
_entity_poly.type
_entity_poly.pdbx_seq_one_letter_code
_entity_poly.pdbx_strand_id
1 'polypeptide(L)'
;MSPKGDTETFSKLDEDLISPKTKHESPRWGQNHAGARELADLYSTPKRIQEYICVIAGGYLMAYVGAMLVMNFKIENWMTPLVAGFFGIIVADFFSGLVHWAADSYGSVTLPVIGKAFIRPFREHHIDPTAITRHDFIETNGDNFMIAVILLAPNALQFYLGSESSIQKTYSLQSFFFLLAIFVTMTNQIHKWSHTYFGLPRWVTLLQDCHIILPRKHHRVHHVAPHETYFCITTGWLNYPMEKYAFWTRLEAWIEHFTGYKPRVDDLKWAKKQ
;
A
#
# COMPACT_ATOMS: atom_id res chain seq x y z
N MET A 1 43.57 29.85 67.19
CA MET A 1 43.59 30.60 65.93
C MET A 1 42.81 29.81 64.89
N SER A 2 41.57 30.22 64.61
CA SER A 2 40.84 29.77 63.42
C SER A 2 41.25 30.64 62.23
N PRO A 3 41.44 30.07 61.04
CA PRO A 3 41.08 30.72 59.79
C PRO A 3 39.70 30.15 59.37
N LYS A 4 38.61 30.92 59.46
CA LYS A 4 38.11 31.86 58.44
C LYS A 4 38.21 31.27 57.03
N GLY A 5 37.03 30.99 56.46
CA GLY A 5 36.90 30.42 55.12
C GLY A 5 36.97 31.46 54.03
N ASP A 6 37.02 30.95 52.81
CA ASP A 6 36.75 31.68 51.58
C ASP A 6 35.84 30.80 50.71
N THR A 7 34.57 31.17 50.71
CA THR A 7 33.62 30.92 49.63
C THR A 7 34.01 31.77 48.42
N GLU A 8 33.60 31.30 47.23
CA GLU A 8 33.71 31.94 45.91
C GLU A 8 35.00 31.69 45.14
N THR A 9 34.91 30.78 44.16
CA THR A 9 34.82 31.18 42.74
C THR A 9 34.58 29.92 41.90
N PHE A 10 33.34 29.44 41.87
CA PHE A 10 32.91 28.56 40.79
C PHE A 10 32.93 29.40 39.52
N SER A 11 33.84 29.05 38.62
CA SER A 11 34.03 29.77 37.38
C SER A 11 32.76 29.62 36.52
N LYS A 12 32.40 30.69 35.80
CA LYS A 12 31.35 30.66 34.76
C LYS A 12 31.60 29.62 33.65
N LEU A 13 32.74 28.91 33.67
CA LEU A 13 33.07 27.84 32.73
C LEU A 13 32.50 26.48 33.14
N ASP A 14 32.09 26.29 34.40
CA ASP A 14 31.53 25.01 34.88
C ASP A 14 30.00 24.93 34.74
N GLU A 15 29.29 26.05 34.61
CA GLU A 15 27.84 26.07 34.31
C GLU A 15 27.52 25.68 32.86
N ASP A 16 28.42 25.96 31.92
CA ASP A 16 28.23 25.59 30.51
C ASP A 16 28.42 24.09 30.24
N LEU A 17 29.02 23.34 31.19
CA LEU A 17 29.19 21.88 31.11
C LEU A 17 27.98 21.10 31.68
N ILE A 18 27.01 21.77 32.30
CA ILE A 18 25.79 21.18 32.87
C ILE A 18 24.54 21.67 32.12
N SER A 19 24.69 22.09 30.86
CA SER A 19 23.54 22.28 29.98
C SER A 19 23.41 21.07 29.04
N PRO A 20 22.49 20.13 29.27
CA PRO A 20 21.99 19.34 28.17
C PRO A 20 21.19 20.30 27.29
N LYS A 21 21.85 21.01 26.36
CA LYS A 21 21.19 21.44 25.13
C LYS A 21 20.89 20.19 24.30
N THR A 22 20.02 19.33 24.82
CA THR A 22 19.21 18.49 23.94
C THR A 22 18.31 19.47 23.20
N LYS A 23 18.77 19.96 22.05
CA LYS A 23 17.83 20.22 20.96
C LYS A 23 16.99 18.96 20.90
N HIS A 24 15.71 19.05 21.24
CA HIS A 24 14.77 18.01 20.90
C HIS A 24 14.87 17.86 19.38
N GLU A 25 15.70 16.93 18.90
CA GLU A 25 15.72 16.56 17.49
C GLU A 25 14.30 16.09 17.20
N SER A 26 13.65 16.74 16.24
CA SER A 26 12.32 16.34 15.83
C SER A 26 12.35 14.86 15.43
N PRO A 27 11.29 14.08 15.72
CA PRO A 27 11.25 12.66 15.39
C PRO A 27 11.56 12.47 13.91
N ARG A 28 12.50 11.57 13.58
CA ARG A 28 12.91 11.30 12.18
C ARG A 28 11.87 10.50 11.38
N TRP A 29 10.89 9.93 12.04
CA TRP A 29 9.79 9.14 11.47
C TRP A 29 8.67 8.98 12.52
N GLY A 30 7.53 8.44 12.10
CA GLY A 30 6.35 8.18 12.93
C GLY A 30 5.36 9.34 13.00
N GLN A 31 4.24 9.12 13.68
CA GLN A 31 3.08 10.02 13.73
C GLN A 31 3.39 11.48 14.12
N ASN A 32 4.42 11.68 14.94
CA ASN A 32 4.82 13.01 15.42
C ASN A 32 5.77 13.76 14.47
N HIS A 33 6.20 13.13 13.36
CA HIS A 33 7.03 13.76 12.34
C HIS A 33 6.25 14.88 11.61
N ALA A 34 6.89 16.03 11.38
CA ALA A 34 6.23 17.19 10.76
C ALA A 34 5.63 16.88 9.39
N GLY A 35 6.40 16.19 8.53
CA GLY A 35 5.92 15.72 7.23
C GLY A 35 4.74 14.75 7.30
N ALA A 36 4.69 13.88 8.32
CA ALA A 36 3.57 12.93 8.48
C ALA A 36 2.28 13.67 8.85
N ARG A 37 2.36 14.65 9.77
CA ARG A 37 1.20 15.48 10.14
C ARG A 37 0.67 16.30 8.97
N GLU A 38 1.56 16.92 8.20
CA GLU A 38 1.13 17.70 7.04
C GLU A 38 0.48 16.81 5.97
N LEU A 39 1.01 15.61 5.73
CA LEU A 39 0.37 14.65 4.82
C LEU A 39 -0.99 14.21 5.38
N ALA A 40 -1.13 13.96 6.68
CA ALA A 40 -2.40 13.65 7.32
C ALA A 40 -3.44 14.80 7.25
N ASP A 41 -3.00 16.06 7.12
CA ASP A 41 -3.91 17.20 6.94
C ASP A 41 -4.41 17.35 5.50
N LEU A 42 -3.82 16.63 4.53
CA LEU A 42 -4.24 16.66 3.12
C LEU A 42 -5.38 15.69 2.81
N TYR A 43 -5.99 15.06 3.82
CA TYR A 43 -7.24 14.32 3.66
C TYR A 43 -8.39 15.27 3.35
N SER A 44 -9.30 14.82 2.48
CA SER A 44 -10.37 15.69 1.98
C SER A 44 -11.70 14.98 1.89
N THR A 45 -12.77 15.72 2.16
CA THR A 45 -14.15 15.23 2.06
C THR A 45 -14.50 14.68 0.67
N PRO A 46 -14.12 15.33 -0.46
CA PRO A 46 -14.42 14.79 -1.79
C PRO A 46 -13.78 13.41 -2.03
N LYS A 47 -12.53 13.23 -1.58
CA LYS A 47 -11.84 11.93 -1.67
C LYS A 47 -12.56 10.87 -0.85
N ARG A 48 -12.97 11.20 0.38
CA ARG A 48 -13.75 10.31 1.24
C ARG A 48 -15.08 9.89 0.60
N ILE A 49 -15.80 10.83 -0.02
CA ILE A 49 -17.05 10.54 -0.73
C ILE A 49 -16.80 9.56 -1.89
N GLN A 50 -15.74 9.78 -2.68
CA GLN A 50 -15.35 8.86 -3.75
C GLN A 50 -15.06 7.46 -3.22
N GLU A 51 -14.34 7.32 -2.11
CA GLU A 51 -14.05 6.02 -1.48
C GLU A 51 -15.34 5.30 -1.07
N TYR A 52 -16.30 5.99 -0.45
CA TYR A 52 -17.61 5.42 -0.12
C TYR A 52 -18.35 4.92 -1.37
N ILE A 53 -18.41 5.75 -2.43
CA ILE A 53 -19.05 5.37 -3.70
C ILE A 53 -18.40 4.11 -4.26
N CYS A 54 -17.07 4.05 -4.28
CA CYS A 54 -16.33 2.92 -4.82
C CYS A 54 -16.53 1.65 -3.99
N VAL A 55 -16.49 1.72 -2.66
CA VAL A 55 -16.75 0.56 -1.80
C VAL A 55 -18.16 0.02 -2.00
N ILE A 56 -19.17 0.89 -2.03
CA ILE A 56 -20.57 0.50 -2.22
C ILE A 56 -20.77 -0.10 -3.63
N ALA A 57 -20.34 0.59 -4.68
CA ALA A 57 -20.50 0.16 -6.06
C ALA A 57 -19.71 -1.13 -6.36
N GLY A 58 -18.45 -1.20 -5.92
CA GLY A 58 -17.61 -2.38 -6.08
C GLY A 58 -18.13 -3.56 -5.29
N GLY A 59 -18.59 -3.35 -4.04
CA GLY A 59 -19.23 -4.40 -3.24
C GLY A 59 -20.50 -4.94 -3.90
N TYR A 60 -21.35 -4.07 -4.45
CA TYR A 60 -22.52 -4.49 -5.23
C TYR A 60 -22.14 -5.29 -6.47
N LEU A 61 -21.17 -4.82 -7.26
CA LEU A 61 -20.71 -5.51 -8.46
C LEU A 61 -20.10 -6.87 -8.14
N MET A 62 -19.32 -6.97 -7.05
CA MET A 62 -18.79 -8.25 -6.57
C MET A 62 -19.91 -9.22 -6.18
N ALA A 63 -20.92 -8.75 -5.45
CA ALA A 63 -22.06 -9.59 -5.09
C ALA A 63 -22.85 -10.05 -6.31
N TYR A 64 -23.14 -9.14 -7.25
CA TYR A 64 -23.89 -9.44 -8.47
C TYR A 64 -23.11 -10.41 -9.39
N VAL A 65 -21.86 -10.09 -9.74
CA VAL A 65 -21.03 -10.93 -10.61
C VAL A 65 -20.76 -12.28 -9.98
N GLY A 66 -20.49 -12.32 -8.67
CA GLY A 66 -20.31 -13.56 -7.92
C GLY A 66 -21.56 -14.45 -7.97
N ALA A 67 -22.75 -13.88 -7.75
CA ALA A 67 -24.01 -14.60 -7.86
C ALA A 67 -24.23 -15.14 -9.29
N MET A 68 -23.96 -14.33 -10.31
CA MET A 68 -24.10 -14.75 -11.70
C MET A 68 -23.12 -15.86 -12.08
N LEU A 69 -21.89 -15.82 -11.60
CA LEU A 69 -20.91 -16.90 -11.79
C LEU A 69 -21.37 -18.22 -11.16
N VAL A 70 -21.95 -18.17 -9.96
CA VAL A 70 -22.50 -19.36 -9.29
C VAL A 70 -23.71 -19.90 -10.05
N MET A 71 -24.65 -19.04 -10.45
CA MET A 71 -25.85 -19.44 -11.18
C MET A 71 -25.57 -20.01 -12.57
N ASN A 72 -24.49 -19.57 -13.22
CA ASN A 72 -24.08 -20.03 -14.54
C ASN A 72 -22.98 -21.11 -14.48
N PHE A 73 -22.65 -21.62 -13.30
CA PHE A 73 -21.63 -22.66 -13.16
C PHE A 73 -22.08 -23.97 -13.82
N LYS A 74 -21.22 -24.52 -14.68
CA LYS A 74 -21.35 -25.86 -15.24
C LYS A 74 -20.22 -26.73 -14.69
N ILE A 75 -20.52 -27.98 -14.31
CA ILE A 75 -19.54 -28.88 -13.69
C ILE A 75 -18.31 -29.13 -14.57
N GLU A 76 -18.47 -29.04 -15.89
CA GLU A 76 -17.37 -29.09 -16.87
C GLU A 76 -16.29 -28.02 -16.61
N ASN A 77 -16.67 -26.89 -16.00
CA ASN A 77 -15.80 -25.77 -15.65
C ASN A 77 -15.24 -25.84 -14.22
N TRP A 78 -15.25 -27.00 -13.56
CA TRP A 78 -14.82 -27.12 -12.15
C TRP A 78 -13.37 -26.66 -11.89
N MET A 79 -12.48 -26.77 -12.88
CA MET A 79 -11.10 -26.27 -12.79
C MET A 79 -11.00 -24.75 -12.93
N THR A 80 -12.01 -24.11 -13.53
CA THR A 80 -11.97 -22.69 -13.88
C THR A 80 -11.70 -21.79 -12.67
N PRO A 81 -12.40 -21.91 -11.53
CA PRO A 81 -12.11 -21.07 -10.36
C PRO A 81 -10.69 -21.26 -9.81
N LEU A 82 -10.13 -22.47 -9.88
CA LEU A 82 -8.78 -22.75 -9.39
C LEU A 82 -7.72 -22.08 -10.26
N VAL A 83 -7.83 -22.24 -11.59
CA VAL A 83 -6.91 -21.63 -12.57
C VAL A 83 -7.05 -20.11 -12.55
N ALA A 84 -8.30 -19.62 -12.58
CA ALA A 84 -8.61 -18.20 -12.50
C ALA A 84 -8.08 -17.56 -11.21
N GLY A 85 -8.23 -18.24 -10.07
CA GLY A 85 -7.73 -17.79 -8.78
C GLY A 85 -6.21 -17.73 -8.73
N PHE A 86 -5.54 -18.78 -9.20
CA PHE A 86 -4.08 -18.86 -9.23
C PHE A 86 -3.45 -17.75 -10.10
N PHE A 87 -3.96 -17.53 -11.31
CA PHE A 87 -3.46 -16.44 -12.14
C PHE A 87 -3.91 -15.07 -11.62
N GLY A 88 -5.14 -14.96 -11.10
CA GLY A 88 -5.67 -13.72 -10.53
C GLY A 88 -4.82 -13.20 -9.39
N ILE A 89 -4.38 -14.06 -8.46
CA ILE A 89 -3.56 -13.64 -7.32
C ILE A 89 -2.14 -13.24 -7.75
N ILE A 90 -1.54 -13.92 -8.75
CA ILE A 90 -0.24 -13.55 -9.31
C ILE A 90 -0.31 -12.19 -10.01
N VAL A 91 -1.36 -11.95 -10.80
CA VAL A 91 -1.58 -10.68 -11.48
C VAL A 91 -1.83 -9.56 -10.47
N ALA A 92 -2.64 -9.80 -9.44
CA ALA A 92 -2.83 -8.84 -8.35
C ALA A 92 -1.51 -8.51 -7.63
N ASP A 93 -0.69 -9.50 -7.32
CA ASP A 93 0.60 -9.30 -6.67
C ASP A 93 1.55 -8.48 -7.55
N PHE A 94 1.64 -8.79 -8.84
CA PHE A 94 2.46 -8.05 -9.79
C PHE A 94 2.04 -6.58 -9.88
N PHE A 95 0.76 -6.33 -10.15
CA PHE A 95 0.26 -4.97 -10.32
C PHE A 95 0.28 -4.17 -9.02
N SER A 96 0.12 -4.84 -7.86
CA SER A 96 0.35 -4.18 -6.57
C SER A 96 1.78 -3.65 -6.46
N GLY A 97 2.76 -4.45 -6.88
CA GLY A 97 4.16 -4.02 -6.92
C GLY A 97 4.43 -2.93 -7.95
N LEU A 98 3.85 -3.03 -9.15
CA LEU A 98 4.02 -2.03 -10.20
C LEU A 98 3.47 -0.66 -9.78
N VAL A 99 2.27 -0.61 -9.19
CA VAL A 99 1.65 0.64 -8.72
C VAL A 99 2.44 1.21 -7.54
N HIS A 100 2.85 0.36 -6.60
CA HIS A 100 3.64 0.76 -5.44
C HIS A 100 5.00 1.33 -5.87
N TRP A 101 5.75 0.60 -6.69
CA TRP A 101 7.02 1.04 -7.27
C TRP A 101 6.87 2.37 -8.03
N ALA A 102 5.82 2.53 -8.84
CA ALA A 102 5.60 3.75 -9.61
C ALA A 102 5.29 4.95 -8.69
N ALA A 103 4.47 4.75 -7.66
CA ALA A 103 4.13 5.77 -6.67
C ALA A 103 5.37 6.20 -5.87
N ASP A 104 6.19 5.25 -5.43
CA ASP A 104 7.39 5.52 -4.63
C ASP A 104 8.49 6.18 -5.45
N SER A 105 8.70 5.67 -6.67
CA SER A 105 9.80 6.10 -7.51
C SER A 105 9.49 7.40 -8.24
N TYR A 106 8.26 7.63 -8.69
CA TYR A 106 7.95 8.77 -9.57
C TYR A 106 6.73 9.58 -9.15
N GLY A 107 5.97 9.10 -8.16
CA GLY A 107 4.83 9.86 -7.63
C GLY A 107 5.27 11.20 -7.05
N SER A 108 4.43 12.21 -7.20
CA SER A 108 4.55 13.44 -6.44
C SER A 108 3.19 13.89 -5.94
N VAL A 109 3.14 14.34 -4.69
CA VAL A 109 1.92 14.92 -4.11
C VAL A 109 1.50 16.24 -4.77
N THR A 110 2.41 16.87 -5.52
CA THR A 110 2.12 18.09 -6.28
C THR A 110 1.48 17.81 -7.64
N LEU A 111 1.39 16.55 -8.07
CA LEU A 111 0.69 16.21 -9.32
C LEU A 111 -0.78 16.63 -9.21
N PRO A 112 -1.32 17.36 -10.20
CA PRO A 112 -2.71 17.80 -10.17
C PRO A 112 -3.63 16.59 -10.17
N VAL A 113 -4.71 16.65 -9.39
CA VAL A 113 -5.75 15.61 -9.24
C VAL A 113 -5.24 14.33 -8.56
N ILE A 114 -4.17 13.71 -9.05
CA ILE A 114 -3.70 12.39 -8.59
C ILE A 114 -2.83 12.48 -7.34
N GLY A 115 -1.99 13.52 -7.22
CA GLY A 115 -0.96 13.59 -6.17
C GLY A 115 -1.53 13.53 -4.75
N LYS A 116 -2.45 14.45 -4.43
CA LYS A 116 -3.06 14.52 -3.10
C LYS A 116 -4.00 13.34 -2.79
N ALA A 117 -4.61 12.75 -3.82
CA ALA A 117 -5.59 11.68 -3.64
C ALA A 117 -4.95 10.29 -3.53
N PHE A 118 -3.91 10.01 -4.33
CA PHE A 118 -3.35 8.66 -4.48
C PHE A 118 -1.88 8.53 -4.09
N ILE A 119 -1.06 9.57 -4.23
CA ILE A 119 0.38 9.50 -3.89
C ILE A 119 0.64 9.82 -2.41
N ARG A 120 -0.17 10.73 -1.84
CA ARG A 120 -0.06 11.13 -0.44
C ARG A 120 -0.01 9.95 0.53
N PRO A 121 -0.89 8.93 0.47
CA PRO A 121 -0.84 7.80 1.40
C PRO A 121 0.49 7.05 1.37
N PHE A 122 1.14 6.92 0.21
CA PHE A 122 2.45 6.26 0.09
C PHE A 122 3.54 7.08 0.78
N ARG A 123 3.55 8.40 0.58
CA ARG A 123 4.49 9.31 1.26
C ARG A 123 4.33 9.28 2.78
N GLU A 124 3.07 9.34 3.24
CA GLU A 124 2.79 9.28 4.67
C GLU A 124 3.24 7.94 5.23
N HIS A 125 3.01 6.85 4.50
CA HIS A 125 3.38 5.51 4.90
C HIS A 125 4.90 5.30 5.03
N HIS A 126 5.73 5.91 4.18
CA HIS A 126 7.19 5.80 4.33
C HIS A 126 7.73 6.58 5.54
N ILE A 127 7.05 7.65 5.94
CA ILE A 127 7.43 8.44 7.11
C ILE A 127 6.85 7.83 8.39
N ASP A 128 5.59 7.40 8.36
CA ASP A 128 4.92 6.66 9.43
C ASP A 128 4.35 5.33 8.87
N PRO A 129 5.14 4.24 8.90
CA PRO A 129 4.71 2.93 8.43
C PRO A 129 3.45 2.41 9.10
N THR A 130 3.14 2.89 10.31
CA THR A 130 1.94 2.46 11.05
C THR A 130 0.71 3.30 10.74
N ALA A 131 0.80 4.37 9.94
CA ALA A 131 -0.34 5.21 9.57
C ALA A 131 -1.50 4.41 8.99
N ILE A 132 -1.21 3.54 8.03
CA ILE A 132 -2.19 2.63 7.42
C ILE A 132 -2.97 1.79 8.44
N THR A 133 -2.40 1.48 9.61
CA THR A 133 -3.09 0.70 10.65
C THR A 133 -4.22 1.48 11.32
N ARG A 134 -4.18 2.82 11.26
CA ARG A 134 -5.14 3.73 11.90
C ARG A 134 -6.29 4.13 10.99
N HIS A 135 -6.19 3.85 9.70
CA HIS A 135 -7.24 4.12 8.72
C HIS A 135 -8.43 3.17 8.92
N ASP A 136 -9.66 3.62 8.63
CA ASP A 136 -10.81 2.71 8.60
C ASP A 136 -10.82 1.83 7.34
N PHE A 137 -11.83 0.96 7.20
CA PHE A 137 -11.94 0.07 6.03
C PHE A 137 -12.11 0.83 4.71
N ILE A 138 -12.85 1.95 4.74
CA ILE A 138 -13.19 2.76 3.55
C ILE A 138 -11.93 3.44 3.04
N GLU A 139 -11.19 4.08 3.92
CA GLU A 139 -9.93 4.76 3.60
C GLU A 139 -8.86 3.78 3.14
N THR A 140 -8.76 2.62 3.79
CA THR A 140 -7.75 1.61 3.44
C THR A 140 -8.01 1.03 2.05
N ASN A 141 -9.27 0.77 1.69
CA ASN A 141 -9.61 -0.07 0.54
C ASN A 141 -10.36 0.66 -0.58
N GLY A 142 -10.79 1.91 -0.39
CA GLY A 142 -11.67 2.61 -1.34
C GLY A 142 -11.12 2.68 -2.77
N ASP A 143 -9.80 2.90 -2.92
CA ASP A 143 -9.16 2.92 -4.23
C ASP A 143 -9.05 1.53 -4.87
N ASN A 144 -8.84 0.49 -4.07
CA ASN A 144 -8.83 -0.87 -4.59
C ASN A 144 -10.23 -1.29 -5.06
N PHE A 145 -11.27 -0.83 -4.37
CA PHE A 145 -12.66 -0.99 -4.81
C PHE A 145 -12.98 -0.19 -6.08
N MET A 146 -12.34 0.97 -6.31
CA MET A 146 -12.44 1.67 -7.60
C MET A 146 -11.92 0.80 -8.76
N ILE A 147 -10.80 0.10 -8.56
CA ILE A 147 -10.28 -0.84 -9.56
C ILE A 147 -11.24 -2.02 -9.75
N ALA A 148 -11.85 -2.54 -8.68
CA ALA A 148 -12.88 -3.57 -8.80
C ALA A 148 -14.09 -3.10 -9.62
N VAL A 149 -14.54 -1.85 -9.48
CA VAL A 149 -15.60 -1.28 -10.32
C VAL A 149 -15.19 -1.32 -11.80
N ILE A 150 -13.95 -0.91 -12.13
CA ILE A 150 -13.43 -0.92 -13.51
C ILE A 150 -13.39 -2.35 -14.07
N LEU A 151 -12.93 -3.31 -13.28
CA LEU A 151 -12.83 -4.71 -13.70
C LEU A 151 -14.20 -5.39 -13.83
N LEU A 152 -15.15 -5.08 -12.93
CA LEU A 152 -16.40 -5.84 -12.82
C LEU A 152 -17.58 -5.19 -13.53
N ALA A 153 -17.56 -3.90 -13.85
CA ALA A 153 -18.66 -3.28 -14.60
C ALA A 153 -18.86 -3.93 -16.00
N PRO A 154 -17.81 -4.23 -16.80
CA PRO A 154 -17.98 -4.97 -18.06
C PRO A 154 -18.50 -6.39 -17.85
N ASN A 155 -18.06 -7.06 -16.79
CA ASN A 155 -18.53 -8.40 -16.44
C ASN A 155 -20.03 -8.39 -16.10
N ALA A 156 -20.46 -7.42 -15.28
CA ALA A 156 -21.86 -7.26 -14.92
C ALA A 156 -22.73 -6.96 -16.15
N LEU A 157 -22.25 -6.09 -17.05
CA LEU A 157 -22.95 -5.80 -18.30
C LEU A 157 -23.09 -7.05 -19.19
N GLN A 158 -22.03 -7.86 -19.29
CA GLN A 158 -22.03 -9.11 -20.06
C GLN A 158 -23.02 -10.13 -19.49
N PHE A 159 -23.13 -10.25 -18.16
CA PHE A 159 -24.14 -11.11 -17.54
C PHE A 159 -25.57 -10.59 -17.71
N TYR A 160 -25.76 -9.27 -17.74
CA TYR A 160 -27.07 -8.66 -17.89
C TYR A 160 -27.60 -8.73 -19.33
N LEU A 161 -26.75 -8.49 -20.33
CA LEU A 161 -27.14 -8.42 -21.75
C LEU A 161 -26.84 -9.70 -22.55
N GLY A 162 -25.93 -10.53 -22.06
CA GLY A 162 -25.42 -11.69 -22.79
C GLY A 162 -26.41 -12.85 -22.84
N SER A 163 -26.45 -13.56 -23.97
CA SER A 163 -27.13 -14.85 -24.05
C SER A 163 -26.38 -15.92 -23.25
N GLU A 164 -27.06 -17.00 -22.86
CA GLU A 164 -26.43 -18.12 -22.15
C GLU A 164 -25.18 -18.64 -22.90
N SER A 165 -25.28 -18.82 -24.21
CA SER A 165 -24.14 -19.25 -25.04
C SER A 165 -22.95 -18.29 -24.96
N SER A 166 -23.20 -16.97 -24.95
CA SER A 166 -22.16 -15.94 -24.84
C SER A 166 -21.51 -15.93 -23.46
N ILE A 167 -22.31 -16.06 -22.41
CA ILE A 167 -21.84 -16.17 -21.01
C ILE A 167 -20.95 -17.41 -20.87
N GLN A 168 -21.41 -18.58 -21.32
CA GLN A 168 -20.64 -19.82 -21.21
C GLN A 168 -19.31 -19.77 -21.97
N LYS A 169 -19.27 -19.12 -23.14
CA LYS A 169 -18.01 -18.91 -23.89
C LYS A 169 -17.01 -18.03 -23.15
N THR A 170 -17.47 -17.10 -22.31
CA THR A 170 -16.63 -16.12 -21.61
C THR A 170 -16.46 -16.42 -20.11
N TYR A 171 -17.11 -17.48 -19.61
CA TYR A 171 -17.19 -17.83 -18.19
C TYR A 171 -15.83 -17.87 -17.48
N SER A 172 -14.81 -18.45 -18.13
CA SER A 172 -13.47 -18.53 -17.54
C SER A 172 -12.79 -17.17 -17.42
N LEU A 173 -12.95 -16.30 -18.41
CA LEU A 173 -12.42 -14.94 -18.35
C LEU A 173 -13.16 -14.10 -17.31
N GLN A 174 -14.47 -14.28 -17.19
CA GLN A 174 -15.28 -13.61 -16.17
C GLN A 174 -14.87 -14.07 -14.76
N SER A 175 -14.62 -15.37 -14.58
CA SER A 175 -14.12 -15.93 -13.32
C SER A 175 -12.75 -15.38 -12.96
N PHE A 176 -11.86 -15.22 -13.95
CA PHE A 176 -10.55 -14.60 -13.76
C PHE A 176 -10.66 -13.15 -13.28
N PHE A 177 -11.45 -12.31 -13.97
CA PHE A 177 -11.62 -10.92 -13.54
C PHE A 177 -12.32 -10.79 -12.19
N PHE A 178 -13.25 -11.68 -11.87
CA PHE A 178 -13.90 -11.72 -10.56
C PHE A 178 -12.91 -12.03 -9.43
N LEU A 179 -12.11 -13.10 -9.58
CA LEU A 179 -11.12 -13.48 -8.57
C LEU A 179 -9.97 -12.47 -8.49
N LEU A 180 -9.52 -11.94 -9.63
CA LEU A 180 -8.58 -10.82 -9.67
C LEU A 180 -9.10 -9.61 -8.87
N ALA A 181 -10.37 -9.23 -9.07
CA ALA A 181 -10.98 -8.13 -8.33
C ALA A 181 -11.03 -8.41 -6.82
N ILE A 182 -11.31 -9.65 -6.39
CA ILE A 182 -11.24 -10.04 -4.97
C ILE A 182 -9.84 -9.83 -4.40
N PHE A 183 -8.79 -10.28 -5.11
CA PHE A 183 -7.43 -10.10 -4.60
C PHE A 183 -7.02 -8.64 -4.57
N VAL A 184 -7.36 -7.87 -5.61
CA VAL A 184 -7.09 -6.42 -5.68
C VAL A 184 -7.77 -5.68 -4.53
N THR A 185 -9.06 -5.92 -4.25
CA THR A 185 -9.76 -5.25 -3.13
C THR A 185 -9.17 -5.58 -1.77
N MET A 186 -8.57 -6.77 -1.62
CA MET A 186 -7.91 -7.19 -0.38
C MET A 186 -6.46 -6.73 -0.25
N THR A 187 -5.80 -6.29 -1.33
CA THR A 187 -4.37 -5.94 -1.33
C THR A 187 -4.01 -4.92 -0.24
N ASN A 188 -4.74 -3.80 -0.13
CA ASN A 188 -4.42 -2.79 0.89
C ASN A 188 -4.77 -3.26 2.29
N GLN A 189 -5.80 -4.09 2.45
CA GLN A 189 -6.13 -4.69 3.74
C GLN A 189 -5.04 -5.67 4.20
N ILE A 190 -4.49 -6.45 3.28
CA ILE A 190 -3.35 -7.35 3.54
C ILE A 190 -2.10 -6.55 3.88
N HIS A 191 -1.82 -5.49 3.15
CA HIS A 191 -0.75 -4.55 3.45
C HIS A 191 -0.90 -3.91 4.84
N LYS A 192 -2.11 -3.47 5.20
CA LYS A 192 -2.40 -3.00 6.56
C LYS A 192 -2.11 -4.07 7.62
N TRP A 193 -2.45 -5.33 7.36
CA TRP A 193 -2.13 -6.44 8.25
C TRP A 193 -0.63 -6.73 8.35
N SER A 194 0.18 -6.45 7.32
CA SER A 194 1.64 -6.58 7.43
C SER A 194 2.27 -5.54 8.36
N HIS A 195 1.58 -4.43 8.65
CA HIS A 195 1.97 -3.42 9.65
C HIS A 195 1.31 -3.60 11.02
N THR A 196 0.34 -4.51 11.16
CA THR A 196 -0.40 -4.70 12.40
C THR A 196 0.19 -5.84 13.22
N TYR A 197 0.93 -5.52 14.30
CA TYR A 197 1.67 -6.51 15.10
C TYR A 197 0.83 -7.20 16.19
N PHE A 198 -0.19 -6.51 16.70
CA PHE A 198 -1.06 -7.00 17.79
C PHE A 198 -2.52 -6.99 17.37
N GLY A 199 -3.32 -7.91 17.93
CA GLY A 199 -4.78 -7.92 17.73
C GLY A 199 -5.27 -8.44 16.38
N LEU A 200 -4.40 -9.00 15.52
CA LEU A 200 -4.87 -9.66 14.30
C LEU A 200 -5.59 -10.98 14.60
N PRO A 201 -6.67 -11.30 13.86
CA PRO A 201 -7.31 -12.61 13.93
C PRO A 201 -6.33 -13.74 13.60
N ARG A 202 -6.50 -14.91 14.27
CA ARG A 202 -5.62 -16.08 14.08
C ARG A 202 -5.55 -16.58 12.64
N TRP A 203 -6.65 -16.46 11.89
CA TRP A 203 -6.68 -16.89 10.50
C TRP A 203 -5.79 -15.99 9.62
N VAL A 204 -5.71 -14.68 9.91
CA VAL A 204 -4.82 -13.75 9.19
C VAL A 204 -3.37 -14.12 9.47
N THR A 205 -3.01 -14.32 10.75
CA THR A 205 -1.63 -14.67 11.12
C THR A 205 -1.23 -16.02 10.52
N LEU A 206 -2.12 -17.01 10.49
CA LEU A 206 -1.86 -18.30 9.85
C LEU A 206 -1.60 -18.14 8.35
N LEU A 207 -2.41 -17.34 7.63
CA LEU A 207 -2.19 -17.09 6.21
C LEU A 207 -0.86 -16.35 5.96
N GLN A 208 -0.46 -15.43 6.84
CA GLN A 208 0.84 -14.77 6.79
C GLN A 208 1.99 -15.75 7.07
N ASP A 209 1.87 -16.60 8.08
CA ASP A 209 2.89 -17.58 8.46
C ASP A 209 3.08 -18.66 7.38
N CYS A 210 2.00 -19.03 6.69
CA CYS A 210 2.02 -19.92 5.52
C CYS A 210 2.42 -19.22 4.21
N HIS A 211 2.75 -17.92 4.23
CA HIS A 211 3.06 -17.12 3.05
C HIS A 211 1.97 -17.15 1.95
N ILE A 212 0.70 -17.31 2.33
CA ILE A 212 -0.45 -17.22 1.41
C ILE A 212 -0.80 -15.76 1.14
N ILE A 213 -0.68 -14.91 2.16
CA ILE A 213 -0.81 -13.45 2.07
C ILE A 213 0.45 -12.78 2.63
N LEU A 214 0.65 -11.49 2.34
CA LEU A 214 1.89 -10.78 2.64
C LEU A 214 2.32 -10.89 4.13
N PRO A 215 3.48 -11.52 4.41
CA PRO A 215 4.00 -11.64 5.76
C PRO A 215 4.60 -10.34 6.28
N ARG A 216 4.44 -10.05 7.58
CA ARG A 216 5.03 -8.87 8.24
C ARG A 216 6.53 -8.74 8.03
N LYS A 217 7.27 -9.84 8.27
CA LYS A 217 8.74 -9.88 8.13
C LYS A 217 9.19 -9.65 6.69
N HIS A 218 8.42 -10.15 5.73
CA HIS A 218 8.69 -10.00 4.30
C HIS A 218 8.52 -8.53 3.90
N HIS A 219 7.39 -7.92 4.24
CA HIS A 219 7.12 -6.54 3.88
C HIS A 219 8.04 -5.54 4.60
N ARG A 220 8.49 -5.85 5.81
CA ARG A 220 9.49 -5.03 6.52
C ARG A 220 10.79 -4.82 5.72
N VAL A 221 11.15 -5.72 4.81
CA VAL A 221 12.34 -5.56 3.94
C VAL A 221 12.20 -4.31 3.07
N HIS A 222 11.01 -4.06 2.52
CA HIS A 222 10.72 -2.87 1.72
C HIS A 222 10.88 -1.57 2.54
N HIS A 223 10.48 -1.59 3.81
CA HIS A 223 10.63 -0.46 4.76
C HIS A 223 12.06 -0.18 5.22
N VAL A 224 13.04 -0.97 4.79
CA VAL A 224 14.44 -0.65 5.02
C VAL A 224 14.89 0.34 3.95
N ALA A 225 15.43 1.48 4.39
CA ALA A 225 16.02 2.45 3.47
C ALA A 225 17.04 1.75 2.54
N PRO A 226 17.01 2.01 1.21
CA PRO A 226 16.40 3.18 0.57
C PRO A 226 15.00 2.97 -0.06
N HIS A 227 14.21 1.97 0.36
CA HIS A 227 12.85 1.69 -0.17
C HIS A 227 12.80 1.40 -1.68
N GLU A 228 13.74 0.58 -2.17
CA GLU A 228 13.89 0.31 -3.61
C GLU A 228 13.60 -1.14 -4.02
N THR A 229 13.04 -1.92 -3.12
CA THR A 229 12.95 -3.38 -3.23
C THR A 229 11.62 -3.88 -2.66
N TYR A 230 11.20 -5.09 -3.03
CA TYR A 230 10.05 -5.79 -2.42
C TYR A 230 8.70 -5.04 -2.49
N PHE A 231 8.37 -4.46 -3.64
CA PHE A 231 7.17 -3.63 -3.83
C PHE A 231 5.84 -4.41 -3.85
N CYS A 232 5.82 -5.71 -4.16
CA CYS A 232 4.58 -6.49 -4.24
C CYS A 232 3.99 -6.72 -2.84
N ILE A 233 2.73 -6.32 -2.66
CA ILE A 233 2.06 -6.23 -1.34
C ILE A 233 0.79 -7.08 -1.23
N THR A 234 0.41 -7.86 -2.24
CA THR A 234 -0.75 -8.77 -2.13
C THR A 234 -0.34 -10.07 -1.43
N THR A 235 0.69 -10.73 -1.94
CA THR A 235 1.28 -11.93 -1.34
C THR A 235 2.78 -11.78 -1.12
N GLY A 236 3.44 -10.95 -1.93
CA GLY A 236 4.90 -10.83 -1.99
C GLY A 236 5.58 -11.98 -2.72
N TRP A 237 4.83 -12.86 -3.40
CA TRP A 237 5.38 -14.00 -4.15
C TRP A 237 6.33 -13.54 -5.25
N LEU A 238 6.02 -12.42 -5.89
CA LEU A 238 6.82 -11.91 -7.00
C LEU A 238 8.02 -11.07 -6.57
N ASN A 239 8.15 -10.70 -5.29
CA ASN A 239 9.30 -9.93 -4.83
C ASN A 239 10.62 -10.67 -5.11
N TYR A 240 10.76 -11.94 -4.74
CA TYR A 240 12.00 -12.69 -5.00
C TYR A 240 12.36 -12.78 -6.50
N PRO A 241 11.43 -13.17 -7.42
CA PRO A 241 11.70 -13.09 -8.85
C PRO A 241 12.10 -11.69 -9.33
N MET A 242 11.41 -10.63 -8.90
CA MET A 242 11.71 -9.26 -9.33
C MET A 242 13.11 -8.82 -8.87
N GLU A 243 13.51 -9.14 -7.64
CA GLU A 243 14.85 -8.85 -7.14
C GLU A 243 15.92 -9.65 -7.87
N LYS A 244 15.69 -10.95 -8.11
CA LYS A 244 16.64 -11.83 -8.81
C LYS A 244 16.99 -11.30 -10.21
N TYR A 245 16.02 -10.69 -10.89
CA TYR A 245 16.21 -10.12 -12.22
C TYR A 245 16.48 -8.61 -12.21
N ALA A 246 16.63 -7.99 -11.03
CA ALA A 246 16.75 -6.55 -10.84
C ALA A 246 15.69 -5.76 -11.64
N PHE A 247 14.46 -6.25 -11.66
CA PHE A 247 13.41 -5.78 -12.55
C PHE A 247 13.14 -4.27 -12.35
N TRP A 248 12.93 -3.85 -11.11
CA TRP A 248 12.63 -2.46 -10.74
C TRP A 248 13.79 -1.53 -11.06
N THR A 249 15.00 -1.85 -10.58
CA THR A 249 16.20 -1.04 -10.83
C THR A 249 16.54 -0.93 -12.31
N ARG A 250 16.35 -2.00 -13.09
CA ARG A 250 16.52 -1.94 -14.54
C ARG A 250 15.49 -1.02 -15.15
N LEU A 251 14.21 -1.17 -14.80
CA LEU A 251 13.15 -0.32 -15.33
C LEU A 251 13.42 1.17 -15.02
N GLU A 252 13.91 1.48 -13.82
CA GLU A 252 14.34 2.83 -13.45
C GLU A 252 15.49 3.35 -14.30
N ALA A 253 16.53 2.53 -14.52
CA ALA A 253 17.66 2.89 -15.37
C ALA A 253 17.23 3.13 -16.83
N TRP A 254 16.29 2.34 -17.35
CA TRP A 254 15.68 2.54 -18.66
C TRP A 254 14.93 3.88 -18.71
N ILE A 255 14.08 4.17 -17.72
CA ILE A 255 13.34 5.44 -17.67
C ILE A 255 14.30 6.63 -17.58
N GLU A 256 15.30 6.58 -16.71
CA GLU A 256 16.30 7.65 -16.57
C GLU A 256 17.08 7.85 -17.86
N HIS A 257 17.48 6.77 -18.54
CA HIS A 257 18.19 6.86 -19.81
C HIS A 257 17.39 7.59 -20.90
N PHE A 258 16.09 7.29 -21.03
CA PHE A 258 15.26 7.86 -22.10
C PHE A 258 14.62 9.21 -21.75
N THR A 259 14.43 9.50 -20.47
CA THR A 259 13.66 10.68 -20.04
C THR A 259 14.46 11.66 -19.19
N GLY A 260 15.60 11.23 -18.62
CA GLY A 260 16.38 11.99 -17.64
C GLY A 260 15.75 12.09 -16.24
N TYR A 261 14.57 11.50 -16.02
CA TYR A 261 13.89 11.54 -14.72
C TYR A 261 14.47 10.50 -13.75
N LYS A 262 14.92 10.99 -12.59
CA LYS A 262 15.46 10.17 -11.51
C LYS A 262 14.37 9.64 -10.58
N PRO A 263 14.47 8.40 -10.09
CA PRO A 263 13.52 7.85 -9.13
C PRO A 263 13.69 8.49 -7.74
N ARG A 264 12.64 8.42 -6.91
CA ARG A 264 12.55 8.75 -5.48
C ARG A 264 12.90 10.21 -5.12
N VAL A 265 12.86 11.13 -6.07
CA VAL A 265 13.19 12.55 -5.84
C VAL A 265 12.21 13.23 -4.88
N ASP A 266 10.92 12.91 -4.95
CA ASP A 266 9.89 13.50 -4.07
C ASP A 266 9.88 12.84 -2.68
N ASP A 267 9.97 11.51 -2.62
CA ASP A 267 9.96 10.73 -1.38
C ASP A 267 11.05 11.19 -0.39
N LEU A 268 12.29 11.35 -0.90
CA LEU A 268 13.42 11.83 -0.12
C LEU A 268 13.28 13.29 0.36
N LYS A 269 12.45 14.12 -0.28
CA LYS A 269 12.18 15.48 0.20
C LYS A 269 11.29 15.45 1.43
N TRP A 270 10.27 14.58 1.44
CA TRP A 270 9.35 14.44 2.56
C TRP A 270 10.02 13.84 3.80
N ALA A 271 10.89 12.84 3.62
CA ALA A 271 11.66 12.23 4.71
C ALA A 271 12.66 13.18 5.39
N LYS A 272 13.03 14.31 4.75
CA LYS A 272 13.98 15.30 5.29
C LYS A 272 13.30 16.49 5.97
N LYS A 273 11.96 16.52 6.01
CA LYS A 273 11.18 17.65 6.50
C LYS A 273 11.15 17.67 8.03
N GLN A 274 11.72 18.71 8.63
CA GLN A 274 11.85 18.86 10.10
C GLN A 274 10.64 19.51 10.76
#